data_AF-B6BJ04-F1
#
_entry.id   AF-B6BJ04-F1
#
_cell.length_a   1.000
_cell.length_b   1.000
_cell.length_c   1.000
_cell.angle_alpha   90.00
_cell.angle_beta   90.00
_cell.angle_gamma   90.00
#
_symmetry.space_group_name_H-M   'P 1'
#
loop_
_entity.id
_entity.type
_entity.pdbx_description
1 polymer ?
#
loop_
_entity_poly.entity_id
_entity_poly.type
_entity_poly.pdbx_seq_one_letter_code
_entity_poly.pdbx_strand_id
1 'polypeptide(L)'
;MNTMKDVIEFMKFIQTLNFDKNSLCSDKTVNTSEKISTNENEEMVYKKVKSIVFNDKKTSVSYIQRKLGLGYNAVNKAIEQLELDDVISFRDENGIRKILK
;
A
#
# COMPACT_ATOMS: atom_id res chain seq x y z
N MET A 1 -3.75 -17.73 -43.06
CA MET A 1 -4.28 -16.38 -42.72
C MET A 1 -5.04 -16.46 -41.40
N ASN A 2 -4.35 -16.42 -40.25
CA ASN A 2 -4.97 -16.50 -38.91
C ASN A 2 -4.58 -15.31 -38.02
N THR A 3 -4.31 -14.16 -38.64
CA THR A 3 -3.75 -12.97 -37.97
C THR A 3 -4.59 -12.44 -36.81
N MET A 4 -5.92 -12.64 -36.84
CA MET A 4 -6.80 -12.22 -35.75
C MET A 4 -6.64 -13.07 -34.49
N LYS A 5 -6.40 -14.38 -34.62
CA LYS A 5 -6.26 -15.29 -33.46
C LYS A 5 -4.97 -14.98 -32.70
N ASP A 6 -3.90 -14.73 -33.44
CA ASP A 6 -2.58 -14.41 -32.89
C ASP A 6 -2.62 -13.08 -32.10
N VAL A 7 -3.35 -12.08 -32.60
CA VAL A 7 -3.53 -10.78 -31.91
C VAL A 7 -4.36 -10.93 -30.64
N ILE A 8 -5.41 -11.77 -30.66
CA ILE A 8 -6.24 -12.03 -29.47
C ILE A 8 -5.45 -12.79 -28.41
N GLU A 9 -4.64 -13.77 -28.81
CA GLU A 9 -3.78 -14.52 -27.91
C GLU A 9 -2.70 -13.63 -27.27
N PHE A 10 -2.11 -12.73 -28.06
CA PHE A 10 -1.16 -11.74 -27.57
C PHE A 10 -1.78 -10.76 -26.57
N MET A 11 -2.99 -10.25 -26.84
CA MET A 11 -3.72 -9.37 -25.91
C MET A 11 -4.03 -10.07 -24.58
N LYS A 12 -4.51 -11.33 -24.62
CA LYS A 12 -4.76 -12.13 -23.43
C LYS A 12 -3.47 -12.40 -22.64
N PHE A 13 -2.37 -12.69 -23.33
CA PHE A 13 -1.07 -12.88 -22.70
C PHE A 13 -0.57 -11.64 -21.95
N ILE A 14 -0.69 -10.45 -22.55
CA ILE A 14 -0.35 -9.17 -21.89
C ILE A 14 -1.26 -8.90 -20.69
N GLN A 15 -2.54 -9.30 -20.75
CA GLN A 15 -3.47 -9.16 -19.63
C GLN A 15 -3.09 -10.07 -18.44
N THR A 16 -2.71 -11.33 -18.70
CA THR A 16 -2.25 -12.26 -17.66
C THR A 16 -0.99 -11.77 -16.94
N LEU A 17 -0.01 -11.26 -17.68
CA LEU A 17 1.25 -10.77 -17.10
C LEU A 17 1.07 -9.62 -16.09
N ASN A 18 0.01 -8.82 -16.24
CA ASN A 18 -0.27 -7.71 -15.33
C ASN A 18 -1.04 -8.15 -14.07
N PHE A 19 -1.60 -9.36 -14.02
CA PHE A 19 -2.36 -9.87 -12.88
C PHE A 19 -1.49 -10.54 -11.80
N ASP A 20 -0.29 -11.01 -12.15
CA ASP A 20 0.59 -11.75 -11.23
C ASP A 20 1.56 -10.89 -10.40
N LYS A 21 1.49 -9.55 -10.49
CA LYS A 21 2.31 -8.68 -9.64
C LYS A 21 1.78 -8.47 -8.22
N ASN A 22 0.60 -9.01 -7.90
CA ASN A 22 0.02 -8.90 -6.56
C ASN A 22 -0.26 -10.25 -5.86
N SER A 23 0.29 -11.36 -6.37
CA SER A 23 0.18 -12.69 -5.75
C SER A 23 1.54 -13.30 -5.42
N LEU A 24 2.34 -12.61 -4.60
CA LEU A 24 3.41 -13.26 -3.86
C LEU A 24 3.33 -12.88 -2.38
N CYS A 25 2.51 -13.63 -1.65
CA CYS A 25 2.68 -13.82 -0.21
C CYS A 25 2.99 -15.30 0.02
N SER A 26 4.22 -15.57 0.47
CA SER A 26 4.62 -16.59 1.47
C SER A 26 5.99 -17.23 1.16
N ASP A 27 6.95 -16.94 2.04
CA ASP A 27 8.16 -17.69 2.39
C ASP A 27 9.34 -17.77 1.40
N LYS A 28 10.24 -16.79 1.53
CA LYS A 28 11.70 -17.03 1.44
C LYS A 28 12.41 -16.43 2.64
N THR A 29 12.79 -17.32 3.54
CA THR A 29 13.83 -17.18 4.55
C THR A 29 15.19 -16.82 3.91
N VAL A 30 16.06 -16.21 4.74
CA VAL A 30 17.48 -15.86 4.53
C VAL A 30 17.75 -14.38 4.16
N ASN A 31 17.80 -13.53 5.21
CA ASN A 31 18.73 -12.42 5.48
C ASN A 31 18.29 -11.74 6.82
N THR A 32 18.62 -12.37 7.95
CA THR A 32 17.79 -12.41 9.18
C THR A 32 18.43 -11.74 10.42
N SER A 33 18.96 -10.52 10.36
CA SER A 33 19.28 -9.82 11.63
C SER A 33 19.07 -8.30 11.63
N GLU A 34 19.29 -7.61 10.52
CA GLU A 34 19.13 -6.14 10.46
C GLU A 34 17.79 -5.69 9.84
N LYS A 35 17.12 -6.56 9.07
CA LYS A 35 15.82 -6.27 8.45
C LYS A 35 14.60 -6.52 9.35
N ILE A 36 14.69 -7.38 10.35
CA ILE A 36 13.54 -7.75 11.18
C ILE A 36 13.11 -6.56 12.05
N SER A 37 14.06 -5.95 12.76
CA SER A 37 13.81 -4.81 13.64
C SER A 37 13.29 -3.58 12.90
N THR A 38 13.69 -3.37 11.64
CA THR A 38 13.16 -2.27 10.82
C THR A 38 11.72 -2.53 10.37
N ASN A 39 11.40 -3.75 9.95
CA ASN A 39 10.03 -4.12 9.56
C ASN A 39 9.05 -4.07 10.74
N GLU A 40 9.44 -4.52 11.93
CA GLU A 40 8.58 -4.49 13.13
C GLU A 40 8.19 -3.05 13.52
N ASN A 41 9.13 -2.11 13.41
CA ASN A 41 8.88 -0.70 13.67
C ASN A 41 7.95 -0.08 12.62
N GLU A 42 8.15 -0.41 11.34
CA GLU A 42 7.26 0.04 10.26
C GLU A 42 5.84 -0.53 10.43
N GLU A 43 5.70 -1.80 10.80
CA GLU A 43 4.40 -2.43 11.07
C GLU A 43 3.71 -1.83 12.31
N MET A 44 4.46 -1.52 13.37
CA MET A 44 3.93 -0.79 14.53
C MET A 44 3.41 0.60 14.13
N VAL A 45 4.15 1.32 13.30
CA VAL A 45 3.72 2.63 12.79
C VAL A 45 2.45 2.49 11.96
N TYR A 46 2.39 1.53 11.03
CA TYR A 46 1.20 1.24 10.24
C TYR A 46 -0.03 0.99 11.12
N LYS A 47 0.07 0.10 12.12
CA LYS A 47 -1.04 -0.21 13.05
C LYS A 47 -1.52 1.02 13.82
N LYS A 48 -0.59 1.89 14.24
CA LYS A 48 -0.93 3.15 14.93
C LYS A 48 -1.64 4.13 14.00
N VAL A 49 -1.12 4.33 12.78
CA VAL A 49 -1.72 5.21 11.77
C VAL A 49 -3.14 4.74 11.44
N LYS A 50 -3.30 3.44 11.17
CA LYS A 50 -4.60 2.82 10.89
C LYS A 50 -5.61 3.08 12.01
N SER A 51 -5.21 2.89 13.26
CA SER A 51 -6.05 3.17 14.43
C SER A 51 -6.51 4.64 14.49
N ILE A 52 -5.61 5.60 14.22
CA ILE A 52 -5.97 7.03 14.19
C ILE A 52 -6.95 7.33 13.05
N VAL A 53 -6.75 6.75 11.86
CA VAL A 53 -7.63 6.96 10.72
C VAL A 53 -9.05 6.46 11.04
N PHE A 54 -9.20 5.30 11.67
CA PHE A 54 -10.51 4.79 12.06
C PHE A 54 -11.16 5.58 13.21
N ASN A 55 -10.37 5.99 14.22
CA ASN A 55 -10.89 6.71 15.38
C ASN A 55 -11.25 8.17 15.08
N ASP A 56 -10.31 8.91 14.48
CA ASP A 56 -10.43 10.36 14.29
C ASP A 56 -11.04 10.70 12.92
N LYS A 57 -11.22 9.72 12.02
CA LYS A 57 -11.69 9.86 10.63
C LYS A 57 -10.89 10.90 9.82
N LYS A 58 -9.62 11.09 10.18
CA LYS A 58 -8.71 12.05 9.54
C LYS A 58 -7.56 11.32 8.87
N THR A 59 -7.36 11.61 7.59
CA THR A 59 -6.36 10.98 6.71
C THR A 59 -5.21 11.92 6.34
N SER A 60 -5.22 13.16 6.84
CA SER A 60 -4.16 14.13 6.54
C SER A 60 -2.86 13.77 7.25
N VAL A 61 -1.76 13.67 6.49
CA VAL A 61 -0.41 13.32 6.99
C VAL A 61 -0.01 14.20 8.18
N SER A 62 -0.16 15.53 8.07
CA SER A 62 0.21 16.48 9.12
C SER A 62 -0.54 16.28 10.44
N TYR A 63 -1.80 15.82 10.39
CA TYR A 63 -2.56 15.51 11.60
C TYR A 63 -1.99 14.28 12.30
N ILE A 64 -1.72 13.22 11.54
CA ILE A 64 -1.20 11.96 12.06
C ILE A 64 0.21 12.14 12.62
N GLN A 65 1.06 12.93 11.95
CA GLN A 65 2.39 13.31 12.46
C GLN A 65 2.31 13.93 13.86
N ARG A 66 1.44 14.92 14.05
CA ARG A 66 1.26 15.61 15.34
C ARG A 66 0.66 14.70 16.40
N LYS A 67 -0.28 13.83 16.01
CA LYS A 67 -0.98 12.93 16.94
C LYS A 67 -0.07 11.81 17.46
N LEU A 68 0.81 11.27 16.62
CA LEU A 68 1.69 10.15 16.96
C LEU A 68 3.13 10.58 17.28
N GLY A 69 3.50 11.83 17.03
CA GLY A 69 4.89 12.30 17.18
C GLY A 69 5.86 11.67 16.18
N LEU A 70 5.36 11.18 15.04
CA LEU A 70 6.15 10.47 14.04
C LEU A 70 6.64 11.41 12.93
N GLY A 71 7.80 11.10 12.37
CA GLY A 71 8.36 11.82 11.23
C GLY A 71 7.51 11.69 9.96
N TYR A 72 7.66 12.65 9.04
CA TYR A 72 6.89 12.70 7.78
C TYR A 72 7.00 11.41 6.97
N ASN A 73 8.22 10.93 6.75
CA ASN A 73 8.49 9.76 5.91
C ASN A 73 7.83 8.49 6.45
N ALA A 74 7.85 8.28 7.77
CA ALA A 74 7.25 7.11 8.39
C ALA A 74 5.73 7.12 8.25
N VAL A 75 5.10 8.28 8.46
CA VAL A 75 3.65 8.43 8.29
C VAL A 75 3.28 8.31 6.81
N ASN A 76 4.06 8.89 5.90
CA ASN A 76 3.77 8.87 4.47
C ASN A 76 3.85 7.44 3.91
N LYS A 77 4.89 6.68 4.28
CA LYS A 77 4.99 5.24 3.95
C LYS A 77 3.78 4.45 4.46
N ALA A 78 3.36 4.67 5.71
CA ALA A 78 2.21 3.98 6.28
C ALA A 78 0.89 4.37 5.58
N ILE A 79 0.74 5.63 5.16
CA ILE A 79 -0.39 6.11 4.35
C ILE A 79 -0.39 5.42 2.97
N GLU A 80 0.75 5.35 2.29
CA GLU A 80 0.87 4.65 1.00
C GLU A 80 0.51 3.17 1.13
N GLN A 81 0.93 2.50 2.21
CA GLN A 81 0.51 1.12 2.50
C GLN A 81 -1.00 1.02 2.74
N LEU A 82 -1.62 1.98 3.44
CA LEU A 82 -3.08 2.00 3.63
C LEU A 82 -3.86 2.26 2.32
N GLU A 83 -3.26 2.98 1.37
CA GLU A 83 -3.81 3.14 0.01
C GLU A 83 -3.73 1.80 -0.75
N LEU A 84 -2.59 1.10 -0.67
CA LEU A 84 -2.42 -0.22 -1.30
C LEU A 84 -3.35 -1.29 -0.72
N ASP A 85 -3.67 -1.21 0.58
CA ASP A 85 -4.59 -2.12 1.27
C ASP A 85 -6.08 -1.77 1.05
N ASP A 86 -6.38 -0.78 0.20
CA ASP A 86 -7.71 -0.24 -0.05
C ASP A 86 -8.46 0.17 1.24
N VAL A 87 -7.73 0.66 2.25
CA VAL A 87 -8.33 1.20 3.49
C VAL A 87 -8.73 2.67 3.28
N ILE A 88 -7.88 3.41 2.56
CA ILE A 88 -8.11 4.80 2.18
C ILE A 88 -8.01 4.95 0.66
N SER A 89 -8.73 5.92 0.11
CA SER A 89 -8.63 6.26 -1.31
C SER A 89 -7.27 6.90 -1.61
N PHE A 90 -6.89 6.86 -2.89
CA PHE A 90 -5.86 7.73 -3.41
C PHE A 90 -6.14 9.19 -3.09
N ARG A 91 -5.06 9.97 -3.07
CA ARG A 91 -5.12 11.42 -2.92
C ARG A 91 -5.86 12.05 -4.10
N ASP A 92 -6.92 12.78 -3.80
CA ASP A 92 -7.66 13.61 -4.75
C ASP A 92 -6.83 14.86 -5.15
N GLU A 93 -7.26 15.57 -6.19
CA GLU A 93 -6.64 16.83 -6.66
C GLU A 93 -6.53 17.88 -5.55
N ASN A 94 -7.49 17.86 -4.62
CA ASN A 94 -7.53 18.72 -3.44
C ASN A 94 -6.62 18.25 -2.28
N GLY A 95 -5.88 17.15 -2.45
CA GLY A 95 -5.01 16.60 -1.43
C GLY A 95 -5.72 15.76 -0.36
N ILE A 96 -7.03 15.54 -0.51
CA ILE A 96 -7.92 14.85 0.44
C ILE A 96 -7.97 13.36 0.12
N ARG A 97 -8.06 12.51 1.16
CA ARG A 97 -8.26 11.06 1.04
C ARG A 97 -9.53 10.65 1.76
N LYS A 98 -10.36 9.84 1.11
CA LYS A 98 -11.59 9.29 1.68
C LYS A 98 -11.30 7.96 2.35
N ILE A 99 -12.01 7.64 3.42
CA ILE A 99 -11.92 6.34 4.10
C ILE A 99 -12.93 5.41 3.43
N LEU A 100 -12.48 4.22 2.98
CA LEU A 100 -13.30 3.28 2.20
C LEU A 100 -13.95 2.18 3.06
N LYS A 101 -13.32 1.82 4.19
CA LYS A 101 -13.77 0.77 5.13
C LYS A 101 -14.21 1.33 6.48
#